data_AF-A0A9P6R647-F1
#
_entry.id   AF-A0A9P6R647-F1
#
_cell.length_a   1.000
_cell.length_b   1.000
_cell.length_c   1.000
_cell.angle_alpha   90.00
_cell.angle_beta   90.00
_cell.angle_gamma   90.00
#
_symmetry.space_group_name_H-M   'P 1'
#
loop_
_entity.id
_entity.type
_entity.pdbx_description
1 polymer ?
#
loop_
_entity_poly.entity_id
_entity_poly.type
_entity_poly.pdbx_seq_one_letter_code
_entity_poly.pdbx_strand_id
1 'polypeptide(L)'
;MVIMVIGALLSLLLLPTSKVFRKDGSNVVRVRYSSPTSELISVFKLFLDWRMLCLIPMFFTSNWVYTYQFNAVNAFNFTLRSRAMNSMFYWLAQIFASVAYGQFLDRREWSRTKRARYGLILLTLLLGGTWTGGFFFQRTFGPRSGNSFIDPVKGVYTKNPADFHHIDLVRDTKEFIGPFFLYLAYGVTDAMYQGFSYWLMGALTNDTNQAARFAGFYKFVQNLGGVLAPVVQTSIIGNGPSDGYNAMNAKTRGMGEFFICVALVGLGVLGALPVAFRAVQDHTIEDGDDIIELGDKQEFYDKN
;
A
#
# COMPACT_ATOMS: atom_id res chain seq x y z
N MET A 1 11.86 16.51 -1.20
CA MET A 1 12.25 16.78 -2.60
C MET A 1 13.75 16.98 -2.76
N VAL A 2 14.41 17.86 -1.99
CA VAL A 2 15.88 18.05 -2.09
C VAL A 2 16.68 16.75 -1.90
N ILE A 3 16.36 15.94 -0.87
CA ILE A 3 17.03 14.66 -0.61
C ILE A 3 16.83 13.67 -1.78
N MET A 4 15.65 13.64 -2.39
CA MET A 4 15.35 12.75 -3.54
C MET A 4 16.16 13.15 -4.78
N VAL A 5 16.31 14.45 -5.03
CA VAL A 5 17.12 14.98 -6.14
C VAL A 5 18.60 14.64 -5.92
N ILE A 6 19.11 14.85 -4.71
CA ILE A 6 20.49 14.46 -4.37
C ILE A 6 20.68 12.95 -4.55
N GLY A 7 19.73 12.12 -4.09
CA GLY A 7 19.77 10.67 -4.30
C GLY A 7 19.78 10.27 -5.77
N ALA A 8 19.01 10.97 -6.61
CA ALA A 8 19.01 10.76 -8.06
C ALA A 8 20.33 11.18 -8.72
N LEU A 9 20.97 12.26 -8.24
CA LEU A 9 22.29 12.65 -8.73
C LEU A 9 23.39 11.67 -8.29
N LEU A 10 23.30 11.14 -7.07
CA LEU A 10 24.21 10.13 -6.56
C LEU A 10 24.12 8.81 -7.34
N SER A 11 22.95 8.46 -7.90
CA SER A 11 22.83 7.25 -8.72
C SER A 11 23.64 7.32 -10.02
N LEU A 12 24.00 8.51 -10.51
CA LEU A 12 24.89 8.68 -11.66
C LEU A 12 26.34 8.31 -11.34
N LEU A 13 26.71 8.29 -10.07
CA LEU A 13 28.02 7.80 -9.60
C LEU A 13 28.06 6.29 -9.46
N LEU A 14 26.92 5.59 -9.61
CA LEU A 14 26.89 4.13 -9.58
C LEU A 14 27.61 3.57 -10.81
N LEU A 15 28.41 2.54 -10.55
CA LEU A 15 29.14 1.83 -11.59
C LEU A 15 28.14 1.20 -12.58
N PRO A 16 28.36 1.32 -13.90
CA PRO A 16 27.53 0.65 -14.90
C PRO A 16 27.45 -0.86 -14.62
N THR A 17 26.26 -1.44 -14.75
CA THR A 17 25.99 -2.86 -14.47
C THR A 17 26.92 -3.82 -15.22
N SER A 18 27.44 -3.41 -16.38
CA SER A 18 28.42 -4.16 -17.17
C SER A 18 29.81 -4.30 -16.53
N LYS A 19 30.13 -3.48 -15.52
CA LYS A 19 31.40 -3.50 -14.79
C LYS A 19 31.24 -4.06 -13.36
N VAL A 20 30.03 -4.50 -13.00
CA VAL A 20 29.74 -5.08 -11.68
C VAL A 20 29.96 -6.59 -11.74
N PHE A 21 30.94 -7.07 -10.98
CA PHE A 21 31.20 -8.49 -10.79
C PHE A 21 30.54 -8.97 -9.50
N ARG A 22 29.85 -10.12 -9.55
CA ARG A 22 29.34 -10.77 -8.35
C ARG A 22 30.51 -11.36 -7.55
N LYS A 23 30.26 -11.68 -6.28
CA LYS A 23 31.27 -12.31 -5.39
C LYS A 23 31.77 -13.67 -5.89
N ASP A 24 31.02 -14.31 -6.78
CA ASP A 24 31.36 -15.57 -7.45
C ASP A 24 32.16 -15.40 -8.75
N GLY A 25 32.51 -14.16 -9.13
CA GLY A 25 33.24 -13.84 -10.36
C GLY A 25 32.37 -13.87 -11.63
N SER A 26 31.08 -14.20 -11.53
CA SER A 26 30.16 -14.14 -12.67
C SER A 26 29.80 -12.69 -13.02
N ASN A 27 29.61 -12.43 -14.32
CA ASN A 27 29.07 -11.15 -14.78
C ASN A 27 27.58 -11.04 -14.39
N VAL A 28 27.16 -9.86 -13.94
CA VAL A 28 25.73 -9.55 -13.84
C VAL A 28 25.14 -9.63 -15.25
N VAL A 29 24.13 -10.48 -15.43
CA VAL A 29 23.45 -10.75 -16.71
C VAL A 29 23.20 -9.44 -17.46
N ARG A 30 23.68 -9.35 -18.70
CA ARG A 30 23.44 -8.18 -19.56
C ARG A 30 21.94 -8.11 -19.85
N VAL A 31 21.28 -7.10 -19.29
CA VAL A 31 19.91 -6.75 -19.66
C VAL A 31 19.93 -6.41 -21.16
N ARG A 32 19.40 -7.31 -22.00
CA ARG A 32 19.14 -6.99 -23.41
C ARG A 32 17.99 -6.00 -23.42
N TYR A 33 18.28 -4.76 -23.81
CA TYR A 33 17.26 -3.73 -23.95
C TYR A 33 16.24 -4.19 -25.00
N SER A 34 14.99 -4.36 -24.56
CA SER A 34 13.85 -4.56 -25.47
C SER A 34 13.51 -3.25 -26.16
N SER A 35 12.89 -3.28 -27.33
CA SER A 35 12.45 -2.05 -27.99
C SER A 35 11.39 -1.34 -27.12
N PRO A 36 11.31 0.00 -27.15
CA PRO A 36 10.32 0.73 -26.34
C PRO A 36 8.87 0.29 -26.62
N THR A 37 8.60 -0.10 -27.86
CA THR A 37 7.28 -0.61 -28.28
C THR A 37 7.00 -2.01 -27.74
N SER A 38 7.97 -2.93 -27.76
CA SER A 38 7.79 -4.26 -27.16
C SER A 38 7.65 -4.18 -25.64
N GLU A 39 8.36 -3.26 -25.00
CA GLU A 39 8.25 -3.00 -23.57
C GLU A 39 6.84 -2.49 -23.21
N LEU A 40 6.34 -1.50 -23.96
CA LEU A 40 4.99 -0.97 -23.75
C LEU A 40 3.91 -2.05 -23.91
N ILE A 41 4.00 -2.85 -24.97
CA ILE A 41 3.07 -3.98 -25.19
C ILE A 41 3.17 -4.98 -24.03
N SER A 42 4.37 -5.27 -23.54
CA SER A 42 4.58 -6.19 -22.41
C SER A 42 3.97 -5.66 -21.11
N VAL A 43 4.02 -4.35 -20.87
CA VAL A 43 3.32 -3.71 -19.75
C VAL A 43 1.80 -3.83 -19.91
N PHE A 44 1.26 -3.61 -21.11
CA PHE A 44 -0.18 -3.78 -21.35
C PHE A 44 -0.65 -5.23 -21.15
N LYS A 45 0.19 -6.22 -21.49
CA LYS A 45 -0.11 -7.64 -21.22
C LYS A 45 -0.29 -7.94 -19.72
N LEU A 46 0.30 -7.15 -18.82
CA LEU A 46 0.08 -7.33 -17.37
C LEU A 46 -1.37 -7.09 -16.96
N PHE A 47 -2.11 -6.23 -17.67
CA PHE A 47 -3.53 -6.01 -17.42
C PHE A 47 -4.39 -7.21 -17.84
N LEU A 48 -3.81 -8.19 -18.53
CA LEU A 48 -4.47 -9.45 -18.90
C LEU A 48 -3.99 -10.63 -18.03
N ASP A 49 -2.92 -10.47 -17.26
CA ASP A 49 -2.42 -11.51 -16.37
C ASP A 49 -3.36 -11.65 -15.18
N TRP A 50 -3.98 -12.82 -15.04
CA TRP A 50 -4.89 -13.13 -13.95
C TRP A 50 -4.26 -12.91 -12.57
N ARG A 51 -2.94 -13.15 -12.43
CA ARG A 51 -2.21 -12.96 -11.17
C ARG A 51 -2.19 -11.48 -10.79
N MET A 52 -1.90 -10.61 -11.76
CA MET A 52 -1.85 -9.17 -11.55
C MET A 52 -3.25 -8.60 -11.32
N LEU A 53 -4.25 -9.07 -12.07
CA LEU A 53 -5.65 -8.69 -11.92
C LEU A 53 -6.17 -8.98 -10.51
N CYS A 54 -5.86 -10.15 -9.96
CA CYS A 54 -6.23 -10.49 -8.58
C CYS A 54 -5.56 -9.58 -7.54
N LEU A 55 -4.38 -9.02 -7.82
CA LEU A 55 -3.68 -8.11 -6.91
C LEU A 55 -4.06 -6.64 -7.04
N ILE A 56 -4.81 -6.25 -8.09
CA ILE A 56 -5.26 -4.86 -8.29
C ILE A 56 -5.94 -4.29 -7.02
N PRO A 57 -6.89 -4.97 -6.36
CA PRO A 57 -7.52 -4.45 -5.16
C PRO A 57 -6.51 -4.21 -4.03
N MET A 58 -5.49 -5.06 -3.93
CA MET A 58 -4.44 -4.89 -2.94
C MET A 58 -3.61 -3.64 -3.24
N PHE A 59 -3.19 -3.48 -4.49
CA PHE A 59 -2.34 -2.35 -4.90
C PHE A 59 -3.07 -1.02 -4.79
N PHE A 60 -4.34 -1.00 -5.19
CA PHE A 60 -5.20 0.18 -5.15
C PHE A 60 -5.40 0.70 -3.73
N THR A 61 -5.67 -0.22 -2.79
CA THR A 61 -5.97 0.15 -1.40
C THR A 61 -4.78 0.73 -0.66
N SER A 62 -3.56 0.36 -1.03
CA SER A 62 -2.34 0.75 -0.32
C SER A 62 -2.15 2.26 -0.17
N ASN A 63 -2.57 3.08 -1.14
CA ASN A 63 -2.53 4.54 -1.02
C ASN A 63 -3.89 5.15 -0.62
N TRP A 64 -4.99 4.43 -0.86
CA TRP A 64 -6.33 4.90 -0.51
C TRP A 64 -6.48 5.17 0.99
N VAL A 65 -5.95 4.26 1.81
CA VAL A 65 -6.10 4.31 3.28
C VAL A 65 -5.37 5.50 3.91
N TYR A 66 -4.36 6.07 3.25
CA TYR A 66 -3.65 7.25 3.73
C TYR A 66 -4.57 8.46 3.87
N THR A 67 -5.51 8.63 2.94
CA THR A 67 -6.48 9.72 2.97
C THR A 67 -7.33 9.67 4.25
N TYR A 68 -7.76 8.48 4.66
CA TYR A 68 -8.46 8.28 5.92
C TYR A 68 -7.53 8.50 7.13
N GLN A 69 -6.35 7.87 7.16
CA GLN A 69 -5.43 7.94 8.29
C GLN A 69 -4.90 9.37 8.54
N PHE A 70 -4.44 10.07 7.51
CA PHE A 70 -3.86 11.41 7.68
C PHE A 70 -4.92 12.49 7.83
N ASN A 71 -6.01 12.44 7.07
CA ASN A 71 -7.02 13.51 7.11
C ASN A 71 -8.11 13.18 8.13
N ALA A 72 -8.81 12.05 7.98
CA ALA A 72 -9.96 11.73 8.81
C ALA A 72 -9.57 11.47 10.28
N VAL A 73 -8.48 10.74 10.50
CA VAL A 73 -8.03 10.36 11.85
C VAL A 73 -7.08 11.40 12.44
N ASN A 74 -5.98 11.73 11.76
CA ASN A 74 -4.96 12.60 12.34
C ASN A 74 -5.36 14.09 12.28
N ALA A 75 -5.76 14.60 11.10
CA ALA A 75 -5.97 16.04 10.93
C ALA A 75 -7.17 16.61 11.71
N PHE A 76 -8.29 15.90 11.77
CA PHE A 76 -9.49 16.42 12.45
C PHE A 76 -9.50 16.25 13.97
N ASN A 77 -8.77 15.28 14.53
CA ASN A 77 -8.93 14.91 15.94
C ASN A 77 -7.81 15.40 16.85
N PHE A 78 -6.69 15.86 16.30
CA PHE A 78 -5.50 16.18 17.08
C PHE A 78 -5.04 17.61 16.82
N THR A 79 -4.45 18.22 17.85
CA THR A 79 -3.80 19.53 17.70
C THR A 79 -2.59 19.45 16.77
N LEU A 80 -2.12 20.58 16.24
CA LEU A 80 -0.96 20.61 15.33
C LEU A 80 0.27 19.87 15.90
N ARG A 81 0.54 20.07 17.19
CA ARG A 81 1.64 19.39 17.90
C ARG A 81 1.43 17.89 18.01
N SER A 82 0.24 17.45 18.43
CA SER A 82 -0.11 16.02 18.50
C SER A 82 -0.03 15.36 17.12
N ARG A 83 -0.49 16.04 16.07
CA ARG A 83 -0.45 15.56 14.68
C ARG A 83 0.96 15.34 14.17
N ALA A 84 1.85 16.29 14.45
CA ALA A 84 3.26 16.17 14.08
C ALA A 84 3.91 14.95 14.76
N MET A 85 3.63 14.75 16.05
CA MET A 85 4.14 13.59 16.78
C MET A 85 3.55 12.28 16.24
N ASN A 86 2.24 12.20 16.04
CA ASN A 86 1.57 11.05 15.44
C ASN A 86 2.22 10.67 14.10
N SER A 87 2.41 11.64 13.20
CA SER A 87 3.05 11.41 11.90
C SER A 87 4.49 10.91 12.03
N MET A 88 5.29 11.47 12.95
CA MET A 88 6.66 11.00 13.18
C MET A 88 6.69 9.52 13.61
N PHE A 89 5.88 9.15 14.59
CA PHE A 89 5.83 7.77 15.10
C PHE A 89 5.19 6.80 14.10
N TYR A 90 4.27 7.27 13.28
CA TYR A 90 3.70 6.49 12.17
C TYR A 90 4.79 6.05 11.19
N TRP A 91 5.61 6.99 10.69
CA TRP A 91 6.70 6.67 9.76
C TRP A 91 7.81 5.87 10.44
N LEU A 92 8.09 6.14 11.71
CA LEU A 92 9.06 5.35 12.48
C LEU A 92 8.61 3.89 12.62
N ALA A 93 7.32 3.68 12.92
CA ALA A 93 6.73 2.36 12.99
C ALA A 93 6.78 1.64 11.65
N GLN A 94 6.57 2.34 10.54
CA GLN A 94 6.75 1.76 9.20
C GLN A 94 8.17 1.25 8.97
N ILE A 95 9.19 2.01 9.36
CA ILE A 95 10.59 1.60 9.22
C ILE A 95 10.83 0.29 9.97
N PHE A 96 10.49 0.23 11.26
CA PHE A 96 10.71 -0.98 12.06
C PHE A 96 9.87 -2.16 11.58
N ALA A 97 8.60 -1.92 11.22
CA ALA A 97 7.71 -2.96 10.72
C ALA A 97 8.17 -3.52 9.38
N SER A 98 8.64 -2.68 8.46
CA SER A 98 9.15 -3.14 7.16
C SER A 98 10.38 -4.05 7.30
N VAL A 99 11.31 -3.71 8.19
CA VAL A 99 12.49 -4.54 8.49
C VAL A 99 12.07 -5.85 9.17
N ALA A 100 11.26 -5.78 10.22
CA ALA A 100 10.83 -6.96 10.97
C ALA A 100 10.02 -7.93 10.10
N TYR A 101 9.12 -7.40 9.27
CA TYR A 101 8.28 -8.20 8.40
C TYR A 101 9.03 -8.75 7.19
N GLY A 102 9.97 -7.98 6.63
CA GLY A 102 10.91 -8.49 5.61
C GLY A 102 11.73 -9.68 6.13
N GLN A 103 12.32 -9.55 7.32
CA GLN A 103 13.05 -10.64 7.98
C GLN A 103 12.15 -11.85 8.26
N PHE A 104 10.88 -11.64 8.60
CA PHE A 104 9.91 -12.72 8.78
C PHE A 104 9.63 -13.48 7.48
N LEU A 105 9.48 -12.78 6.36
CA LEU A 105 9.25 -13.39 5.04
C LEU A 105 10.50 -14.03 4.43
N ASP A 106 11.70 -13.61 4.84
CA ASP A 106 12.97 -14.11 4.31
C ASP A 106 13.57 -15.28 5.11
N ARG A 107 12.83 -15.84 6.07
CA ARG A 107 13.25 -17.00 6.87
C ARG A 107 13.64 -18.20 6.02
N ARG A 108 14.92 -18.58 6.07
CA ARG A 108 15.52 -19.63 5.25
C ARG A 108 14.90 -21.01 5.48
N GLU A 109 14.36 -21.24 6.66
CA GLU A 109 13.77 -22.51 7.07
C GLU A 109 12.43 -22.81 6.37
N TRP A 110 11.78 -21.78 5.79
CA TRP A 110 10.47 -21.92 5.16
C TRP A 110 10.59 -21.93 3.64
N SER A 111 9.77 -22.76 2.98
CA SER A 111 9.58 -22.71 1.53
C SER A 111 8.85 -21.43 1.11
N ARG A 112 8.94 -21.04 -0.16
CA ARG A 112 8.27 -19.83 -0.70
C ARG A 112 6.77 -19.90 -0.46
N THR A 113 6.19 -21.07 -0.67
CA THR A 113 4.77 -21.31 -0.44
C THR A 113 4.37 -21.13 1.03
N LYS A 114 5.18 -21.61 1.98
CA LYS A 114 4.93 -21.42 3.42
C LYS A 114 5.01 -19.95 3.81
N ARG A 115 6.03 -19.23 3.32
CA ARG A 115 6.20 -17.77 3.56
C ARG A 115 5.01 -16.97 3.05
N ALA A 116 4.49 -17.30 1.86
CA ALA A 116 3.30 -16.64 1.29
C ALA A 116 2.08 -16.80 2.19
N ARG A 117 1.83 -18.03 2.66
CA ARG A 117 0.67 -18.36 3.50
C ARG A 117 0.78 -17.75 4.89
N TYR A 118 1.89 -17.96 5.59
CA TYR A 118 2.09 -17.41 6.94
C TYR A 118 2.19 -15.88 6.93
N GLY A 119 2.81 -15.31 5.91
CA GLY A 119 2.83 -13.86 5.68
C GLY A 119 1.42 -13.30 5.55
N LEU A 120 0.62 -13.89 4.66
CA LEU A 120 -0.76 -13.44 4.45
C LEU A 120 -1.61 -13.58 5.72
N ILE A 121 -1.51 -14.71 6.44
CA ILE A 121 -2.25 -14.93 7.70
C ILE A 121 -1.87 -13.86 8.74
N LEU A 122 -0.57 -13.63 8.95
CA LEU A 122 -0.09 -12.64 9.91
C LEU A 122 -0.58 -11.23 9.54
N LEU A 123 -0.49 -10.89 8.26
CA LEU A 123 -0.99 -9.61 7.73
C LEU A 123 -2.49 -9.46 7.97
N THR A 124 -3.30 -10.47 7.66
CA THR A 124 -4.75 -10.43 7.84
C THR A 124 -5.14 -10.27 9.31
N LEU A 125 -4.46 -10.97 10.23
CA LEU A 125 -4.73 -10.86 11.67
C LEU A 125 -4.43 -9.46 12.21
N LEU A 126 -3.27 -8.89 11.84
CA LEU A 126 -2.87 -7.57 12.30
C LEU A 126 -3.70 -6.44 11.67
N LEU A 127 -4.08 -6.58 10.40
CA LEU A 127 -5.06 -5.69 9.76
C LEU A 127 -6.41 -5.79 10.49
N GLY A 128 -6.93 -6.99 10.70
CA GLY A 128 -8.20 -7.21 11.40
C GLY A 128 -8.21 -6.55 12.78
N GLY A 129 -7.15 -6.73 13.57
CA GLY A 129 -7.00 -6.10 14.88
C GLY A 129 -6.93 -4.57 14.80
N THR A 130 -6.11 -4.04 13.90
CA THR A 130 -5.92 -2.58 13.76
C THR A 130 -7.19 -1.88 13.27
N TRP A 131 -7.85 -2.42 12.25
CA TRP A 131 -9.11 -1.87 11.74
C TRP A 131 -10.27 -2.06 12.73
N THR A 132 -10.29 -3.13 13.51
CA THR A 132 -11.25 -3.29 14.62
C THR A 132 -11.02 -2.23 15.71
N GLY A 133 -9.76 -1.95 16.07
CA GLY A 133 -9.42 -0.81 16.94
C GLY A 133 -9.88 0.53 16.35
N GLY A 134 -9.70 0.69 15.03
CA GLY A 134 -10.22 1.81 14.24
C GLY A 134 -11.73 1.98 14.34
N PHE A 135 -12.48 0.88 14.30
CA PHE A 135 -13.93 0.90 14.45
C PHE A 135 -14.37 1.40 15.83
N PHE A 136 -13.76 0.90 16.90
CA PHE A 136 -14.04 1.40 18.25
C PHE A 136 -13.68 2.87 18.41
N PHE A 137 -12.54 3.28 17.85
CA PHE A 137 -12.13 4.68 17.86
C PHE A 137 -13.08 5.56 17.04
N GLN A 138 -13.55 5.09 15.89
CA GLN A 138 -14.53 5.79 15.05
C GLN A 138 -15.89 5.95 15.72
N ARG A 139 -16.29 5.04 16.60
CA ARG A 139 -17.48 5.23 17.45
C ARG A 139 -17.29 6.32 18.51
N THR A 140 -16.06 6.57 18.94
CA THR A 140 -15.73 7.69 19.82
C THR A 140 -15.68 9.01 19.03
N PHE A 141 -15.41 8.96 17.71
CA PHE A 141 -15.41 10.13 16.85
C PHE A 141 -16.79 10.74 16.60
N GLY A 142 -16.85 12.07 16.59
CA GLY A 142 -18.03 12.87 16.28
C GLY A 142 -17.88 14.27 16.90
N PRO A 143 -18.65 15.28 16.44
CA PRO A 143 -18.73 16.55 17.15
C PRO A 143 -19.11 16.26 18.61
N ARG A 144 -18.27 16.62 19.58
CA ARG A 144 -18.66 16.61 21.01
C ARG A 144 -19.59 17.78 21.33
N SER A 145 -19.65 18.78 20.45
CA SER A 145 -20.67 19.82 20.44
C SER A 145 -21.98 19.23 19.91
N GLY A 146 -22.99 19.09 20.77
CA GLY A 146 -24.35 18.72 20.40
C GLY A 146 -25.05 19.77 19.52
N ASN A 147 -24.36 20.84 19.12
CA ASN A 147 -24.89 21.90 18.28
C ASN A 147 -24.89 21.44 16.82
N SER A 148 -25.97 20.75 16.48
CA SER A 148 -26.43 20.59 15.11
C SER A 148 -26.83 21.96 14.54
N PHE A 149 -25.86 22.82 14.22
CA PHE A 149 -26.15 24.03 13.47
C PHE A 149 -26.46 23.61 12.02
N ILE A 150 -27.76 23.57 11.72
CA ILE A 150 -28.26 23.45 10.36
C ILE A 150 -28.16 24.86 9.77
N ASP A 151 -27.41 25.02 8.69
CA ASP A 151 -27.39 26.29 7.95
C ASP A 151 -28.82 26.57 7.45
N PRO A 152 -29.48 27.64 7.91
CA PRO A 152 -30.89 27.91 7.58
C PRO A 152 -31.11 28.25 6.11
N VAL A 153 -30.06 28.57 5.34
CA VAL A 153 -30.13 28.87 3.91
C VAL A 153 -29.97 27.61 3.05
N LYS A 154 -29.15 26.67 3.50
CA LYS A 154 -28.82 25.44 2.73
C LYS A 154 -29.56 24.20 3.21
N GLY A 155 -30.13 24.21 4.41
CA GLY A 155 -30.83 23.05 4.99
C GLY A 155 -29.89 21.88 5.29
N VAL A 156 -28.59 22.15 5.46
CA VAL A 156 -27.55 21.13 5.61
C VAL A 156 -26.68 21.38 6.83
N TYR A 157 -26.26 20.28 7.48
CA TYR A 157 -25.25 20.26 8.51
C TYR A 157 -23.89 20.77 7.98
N THR A 158 -23.43 21.90 8.49
CA THR A 158 -22.07 22.40 8.23
C THR A 158 -21.16 21.88 9.34
N LYS A 159 -20.16 21.07 8.98
CA LYS A 159 -19.14 20.58 9.91
C LYS A 159 -18.18 21.74 10.22
N ASN A 160 -18.40 22.50 11.30
CA ASN A 160 -17.49 23.57 11.69
C ASN A 160 -16.20 22.96 12.26
N PRO A 161 -15.00 23.25 11.70
CA PRO A 161 -13.73 22.76 12.24
C PRO A 161 -13.52 23.13 13.73
N ALA A 162 -14.16 24.19 14.22
CA ALA A 162 -14.09 24.64 15.60
C ALA A 162 -14.91 23.78 16.59
N ASP A 163 -15.83 22.93 16.13
CA ASP A 163 -16.66 22.05 16.98
C ASP A 163 -15.95 20.73 17.37
N PHE A 164 -14.76 20.47 16.82
CA PHE A 164 -13.97 19.28 17.11
C PHE A 164 -13.05 19.55 18.32
N HIS A 165 -13.24 18.79 19.39
CA HIS A 165 -12.28 18.78 20.50
C HIS A 165 -10.98 18.13 20.01
N HIS A 166 -9.98 18.96 19.70
CA HIS A 166 -8.67 18.48 19.31
C HIS A 166 -7.91 17.97 20.52
N ILE A 167 -7.60 16.67 20.52
CA ILE A 167 -6.83 16.01 21.57
C ILE A 167 -5.40 16.57 21.56
N ASP A 168 -5.01 17.23 22.65
CA ASP A 168 -3.65 17.73 22.82
C ASP A 168 -2.80 16.74 23.64
N LEU A 169 -1.58 16.49 23.18
CA LEU A 169 -0.62 15.61 23.84
C LEU A 169 -0.35 16.02 25.29
N VAL A 170 -0.24 17.33 25.53
CA VAL A 170 0.21 17.89 26.81
C VAL A 170 -0.96 18.06 27.79
N ARG A 171 -2.14 18.44 27.29
CA ARG A 171 -3.31 18.71 28.12
C ARG A 171 -4.18 17.47 28.35
N ASP A 172 -4.27 16.60 27.35
CA ASP A 172 -5.20 15.45 27.33
C ASP A 172 -4.45 14.11 27.22
N THR A 173 -3.33 13.96 27.95
CA THR A 173 -2.43 12.79 27.82
C THR A 173 -3.17 11.45 27.98
N LYS A 174 -4.15 11.36 28.89
CA LYS A 174 -4.94 10.14 29.10
C LYS A 174 -5.82 9.78 27.90
N GLU A 175 -6.41 10.77 27.23
CA GLU A 175 -7.23 10.57 26.01
C GLU A 175 -6.36 10.35 24.77
N PHE A 176 -5.11 10.83 24.78
CA PHE A 176 -4.17 10.71 23.67
C PHE A 176 -3.55 9.31 23.51
N ILE A 177 -3.26 8.62 24.62
CA ILE A 177 -2.47 7.36 24.61
C ILE A 177 -3.09 6.26 23.73
N GLY A 178 -4.40 5.98 23.90
CA GLY A 178 -5.07 4.93 23.12
C GLY A 178 -5.05 5.19 21.61
N PRO A 179 -5.54 6.36 21.16
CA PRO A 179 -5.48 6.80 19.77
C PRO A 179 -4.07 6.83 19.17
N PHE A 180 -3.07 7.21 19.97
CA PHE A 180 -1.66 7.21 19.54
C PHE A 180 -1.16 5.81 19.17
N PHE A 181 -1.41 4.81 20.03
CA PHE A 181 -1.00 3.44 19.73
C PHE A 181 -1.78 2.83 18.56
N LEU A 182 -3.05 3.21 18.39
CA LEU A 182 -3.81 2.83 17.20
C LEU A 182 -3.22 3.45 15.93
N TYR A 183 -2.81 4.72 15.99
CA TYR A 183 -2.14 5.39 14.86
C TYR A 183 -0.79 4.75 14.53
N LEU A 184 -0.03 4.34 15.54
CA LEU A 184 1.19 3.56 15.38
C LEU A 184 0.90 2.19 14.71
N ALA A 185 -0.15 1.49 15.15
CA ALA A 185 -0.57 0.22 14.55
C ALA A 185 -0.97 0.37 13.08
N TYR A 186 -1.62 1.47 12.70
CA TYR A 186 -1.87 1.78 11.28
C TYR A 186 -0.57 1.83 10.48
N GLY A 187 0.47 2.50 11.00
CA GLY A 187 1.79 2.53 10.36
C GLY A 187 2.41 1.14 10.22
N VAL A 188 2.37 0.32 11.27
CA VAL A 188 2.87 -1.07 11.23
C VAL A 188 2.15 -1.87 10.13
N THR A 189 0.82 -1.89 10.15
CA THR A 189 0.04 -2.67 9.18
C THR A 189 0.21 -2.21 7.75
N ASP A 190 0.39 -0.91 7.52
CA ASP A 190 0.60 -0.37 6.17
C ASP A 190 1.96 -0.78 5.60
N ALA A 191 3.03 -0.69 6.41
CA ALA A 191 4.34 -1.20 6.00
C ALA A 191 4.32 -2.70 5.71
N MET A 192 3.62 -3.48 6.53
CA MET A 192 3.45 -4.92 6.29
C MET A 192 2.64 -5.20 5.02
N TYR A 193 1.60 -4.42 4.77
CA TYR A 193 0.74 -4.57 3.59
C TYR A 193 1.52 -4.31 2.30
N GLN A 194 2.22 -3.18 2.23
CA GLN A 194 3.06 -2.83 1.09
C GLN A 194 4.24 -3.80 0.94
N GLY A 195 4.90 -4.14 2.05
CA GLY A 195 5.98 -5.12 2.09
C GLY A 195 5.55 -6.49 1.55
N PHE A 196 4.35 -6.96 1.93
CA PHE A 196 3.80 -8.21 1.41
C PHE A 196 3.50 -8.12 -0.10
N SER A 197 2.95 -7.00 -0.59
CA SER A 197 2.73 -6.79 -2.02
C SER A 197 4.04 -6.89 -2.82
N TYR A 198 5.11 -6.24 -2.35
CA TYR A 198 6.43 -6.31 -2.98
C TYR A 198 7.02 -7.71 -2.93
N TRP A 199 6.93 -8.36 -1.78
CA TRP A 199 7.41 -9.72 -1.62
C TRP A 199 6.67 -10.69 -2.56
N LEU A 200 5.34 -10.55 -2.68
CA LEU A 200 4.54 -11.40 -3.56
C LEU A 200 4.90 -11.21 -5.02
N MET A 201 5.08 -9.98 -5.49
CA MET A 201 5.56 -9.72 -6.86
C MET A 201 6.95 -10.29 -7.11
N GLY A 202 7.87 -10.12 -6.16
CA GLY A 202 9.20 -10.72 -6.23
C GLY A 202 9.17 -12.26 -6.18
N ALA A 203 8.15 -12.82 -5.54
CA ALA A 203 7.95 -14.26 -5.49
C ALA A 203 7.35 -14.85 -6.78
N LEU A 204 6.83 -14.04 -7.70
CA LEU A 204 6.20 -14.52 -8.94
C LEU A 204 7.17 -14.61 -10.13
N THR A 205 8.30 -13.92 -10.10
CA THR A 205 9.26 -13.90 -11.22
C THR A 205 10.69 -13.79 -10.73
N ASN A 206 11.61 -14.49 -11.40
CA ASN A 206 13.04 -14.33 -11.18
C ASN A 206 13.69 -13.44 -12.26
N ASP A 207 12.97 -13.10 -13.33
CA ASP A 207 13.46 -12.19 -14.37
C ASP A 207 13.37 -10.74 -13.90
N THR A 208 14.50 -10.07 -13.90
CA THR A 208 14.63 -8.65 -13.55
C THR A 208 13.76 -7.74 -14.42
N ASN A 209 13.54 -8.06 -15.71
CA ASN A 209 12.70 -7.23 -16.59
C ASN A 209 11.22 -7.36 -16.20
N GLN A 210 10.73 -8.59 -15.99
CA GLN A 210 9.37 -8.81 -15.51
C GLN A 210 9.15 -8.21 -14.11
N ALA A 211 10.12 -8.34 -13.20
CA ALA A 211 10.04 -7.75 -11.87
C ALA A 211 9.91 -6.22 -11.92
N ALA A 212 10.67 -5.57 -12.81
CA ALA A 212 10.57 -4.12 -13.03
C ALA A 212 9.19 -3.72 -13.57
N ARG A 213 8.64 -4.50 -14.51
CA ARG A 213 7.29 -4.30 -15.06
C ARG A 213 6.21 -4.45 -13.98
N PHE A 214 6.29 -5.47 -13.12
CA PHE A 214 5.39 -5.65 -11.98
C PHE A 214 5.46 -4.47 -11.00
N ALA A 215 6.66 -4.00 -10.67
CA ALA A 215 6.84 -2.83 -9.80
C ALA A 215 6.22 -1.56 -10.40
N GLY A 216 6.38 -1.35 -11.72
CA GLY A 216 5.74 -0.25 -12.45
C GLY A 216 4.22 -0.34 -12.40
N PHE A 217 3.66 -1.53 -12.67
CA PHE A 217 2.22 -1.79 -12.58
C PHE A 217 1.66 -1.53 -11.18
N TYR A 218 2.34 -2.03 -10.15
CA TYR A 218 2.00 -1.77 -8.75
C TYR A 218 1.90 -0.27 -8.45
N LYS A 219 2.93 0.49 -8.84
CA LYS A 219 2.96 1.94 -8.61
C LYS A 219 1.86 2.66 -9.39
N PHE A 220 1.56 2.25 -10.61
CA PHE A 220 0.46 2.82 -11.37
C PHE A 220 -0.87 2.66 -10.63
N VAL A 221 -1.23 1.42 -10.25
CA VAL A 221 -2.50 1.13 -9.56
C VAL A 221 -2.55 1.78 -8.17
N GLN A 222 -1.43 1.77 -7.44
CA GLN A 222 -1.29 2.43 -6.14
C GLN A 222 -1.58 3.93 -6.24
N ASN A 223 -1.02 4.62 -7.24
CA ASN A 223 -1.26 6.05 -7.42
C ASN A 223 -2.70 6.37 -7.86
N LEU A 224 -3.34 5.50 -8.65
CA LEU A 224 -4.77 5.64 -8.96
C LEU A 224 -5.63 5.64 -7.68
N GLY A 225 -5.35 4.76 -6.73
CA GLY A 225 -6.01 4.76 -5.43
C GLY A 225 -5.79 6.06 -4.65
N GLY A 226 -4.56 6.58 -4.67
CA GLY A 226 -4.21 7.84 -4.00
C GLY A 226 -4.89 9.07 -4.59
N VAL A 227 -5.16 9.09 -5.90
CA VAL A 227 -5.86 10.20 -6.57
C VAL A 227 -7.38 10.13 -6.34
N LEU A 228 -7.96 8.93 -6.31
CA LEU A 228 -9.41 8.74 -6.16
C LEU A 228 -9.89 8.85 -4.71
N ALA A 229 -9.06 8.48 -3.73
CA ALA A 229 -9.45 8.51 -2.33
C ALA A 229 -9.88 9.91 -1.83
N PRO A 230 -9.18 11.02 -2.15
CA PRO A 230 -9.61 12.36 -1.76
C PRO A 230 -10.96 12.77 -2.38
N VAL A 231 -11.25 12.31 -3.61
CA VAL A 231 -12.54 12.58 -4.28
C VAL A 231 -13.70 11.94 -3.51
N VAL A 232 -13.51 10.72 -3.01
CA VAL A 232 -14.51 10.08 -2.15
C VAL A 232 -14.56 10.74 -0.77
N GLN A 233 -13.43 11.20 -0.24
CA GLN A 233 -13.38 11.90 1.04
C GLN A 233 -14.17 13.23 1.05
N THR A 234 -14.21 13.94 -0.08
CA THR A 234 -15.02 15.17 -0.23
C THR A 234 -16.46 14.92 -0.65
N SER A 235 -16.81 13.66 -0.98
CA SER A 235 -18.16 13.25 -1.38
C SER A 235 -19.14 13.10 -0.21
N ILE A 236 -20.39 12.74 -0.52
CA ILE A 236 -21.49 12.56 0.44
C ILE A 236 -21.19 11.48 1.51
N ILE A 237 -20.21 10.60 1.26
CA ILE A 237 -19.88 9.44 2.09
C ILE A 237 -18.57 9.63 2.90
N GLY A 238 -17.82 10.70 2.63
CA GLY A 238 -16.47 10.95 3.18
C GLY A 238 -16.38 11.82 4.44
N ASN A 239 -15.27 11.77 5.19
CA ASN A 239 -15.11 12.60 6.41
C ASN A 239 -14.70 14.05 6.19
N GLY A 240 -14.40 14.46 4.96
CA GLY A 240 -13.89 15.80 4.66
C GLY A 240 -14.93 16.90 4.93
N PRO A 241 -14.49 18.15 5.16
CA PRO A 241 -15.37 19.31 5.10
C PRO A 241 -15.86 19.43 3.65
N SER A 242 -17.10 19.02 3.40
CA SER A 242 -17.81 19.34 2.16
C SER A 242 -18.57 20.64 2.40
N ASP A 243 -18.54 21.57 1.45
CA ASP A 243 -19.31 22.82 1.48
C ASP A 243 -20.80 22.57 1.68
N GLY A 244 -21.25 22.47 2.93
CA GLY A 244 -22.66 22.46 3.32
C GLY A 244 -23.64 21.62 2.50
N TYR A 245 -23.27 20.43 1.96
CA TYR A 245 -24.22 19.56 1.24
C TYR A 245 -24.45 18.15 1.83
N ASN A 246 -23.66 17.68 2.80
CA ASN A 246 -23.62 16.24 3.10
C ASN A 246 -24.09 15.88 4.52
N ALA A 247 -25.42 15.90 4.73
CA ALA A 247 -26.07 15.48 5.99
C ALA A 247 -25.79 14.02 6.42
N MET A 248 -25.36 13.15 5.49
CA MET A 248 -25.06 11.74 5.77
C MET A 248 -23.75 11.56 6.57
N ASN A 249 -22.74 12.40 6.32
CA ASN A 249 -21.45 12.37 7.03
C ASN A 249 -21.56 12.84 8.48
N ALA A 250 -22.41 13.84 8.74
CA ALA A 250 -22.69 14.33 10.09
C ALA A 250 -23.49 13.32 10.92
N LYS A 251 -24.49 12.65 10.32
CA LYS A 251 -25.35 11.68 11.00
C LYS A 251 -24.66 10.33 11.28
N THR A 252 -23.74 9.92 10.41
CA THR A 252 -23.02 8.64 10.54
C THR A 252 -21.66 8.75 11.23
N ARG A 253 -21.31 9.95 11.76
CA ARG A 253 -20.02 10.19 12.45
C ARG A 253 -18.81 9.77 11.60
N GLY A 254 -18.91 9.87 10.27
CA GLY A 254 -17.81 9.50 9.39
C GLY A 254 -17.61 8.01 9.10
N MET A 255 -18.54 7.16 9.51
CA MET A 255 -18.44 5.71 9.36
C MET A 255 -18.41 5.26 7.89
N GLY A 256 -18.94 6.06 6.95
CA GLY A 256 -18.98 5.74 5.52
C GLY A 256 -17.59 5.48 4.91
N GLU A 257 -16.68 6.45 5.04
CA GLU A 257 -15.29 6.31 4.58
C GLU A 257 -14.55 5.16 5.27
N PHE A 258 -14.80 4.96 6.57
CA PHE A 258 -14.22 3.86 7.32
C PHE A 258 -14.66 2.50 6.73
N PHE A 259 -15.95 2.31 6.47
CA PHE A 259 -16.45 1.07 5.86
C PHE A 259 -15.89 0.84 4.47
N ILE A 260 -15.74 1.89 3.65
CA ILE A 260 -15.09 1.80 2.34
C ILE A 260 -13.65 1.32 2.51
N CYS A 261 -12.88 1.91 3.43
CA CYS A 261 -11.50 1.50 3.68
C CYS A 261 -11.41 0.04 4.13
N VAL A 262 -12.25 -0.39 5.07
CA VAL A 262 -12.27 -1.79 5.54
C VAL A 262 -12.66 -2.75 4.41
N ALA A 263 -13.65 -2.39 3.60
CA ALA A 263 -14.07 -3.19 2.46
C ALA A 263 -12.94 -3.33 1.43
N LEU A 264 -12.27 -2.23 1.09
CA LEU A 264 -11.13 -2.22 0.15
C LEU A 264 -9.94 -3.03 0.69
N VAL A 265 -9.60 -2.88 1.98
CA VAL A 265 -8.53 -3.67 2.62
C VAL A 265 -8.88 -5.15 2.60
N GLY A 266 -10.12 -5.50 2.94
CA GLY A 266 -10.64 -6.87 2.87
C GLY A 266 -10.56 -7.44 1.46
N LEU A 267 -11.03 -6.70 0.46
CA LEU A 267 -10.94 -7.09 -0.96
C LEU A 267 -9.48 -7.25 -1.41
N GLY A 268 -8.56 -6.40 -0.93
CA GLY A 268 -7.14 -6.53 -1.20
C GLY A 268 -6.54 -7.82 -0.66
N VAL A 269 -6.89 -8.20 0.57
CA VAL A 269 -6.47 -9.49 1.17
C VAL A 269 -7.11 -10.66 0.41
N LEU A 270 -8.40 -10.56 0.08
CA LEU A 270 -9.12 -11.60 -0.67
C LEU A 270 -8.54 -11.80 -2.09
N GLY A 271 -8.14 -10.72 -2.75
CA GLY A 271 -7.46 -10.76 -4.04
C GLY A 271 -6.05 -11.36 -3.96
N ALA A 272 -5.35 -11.16 -2.84
CA ALA A 272 -4.04 -11.76 -2.61
C ALA A 272 -4.09 -13.26 -2.30
N LEU A 273 -5.21 -13.79 -1.78
CA LEU A 273 -5.37 -15.23 -1.48
C LEU A 273 -5.10 -16.15 -2.67
N PRO A 274 -5.78 -16.03 -3.83
CA PRO A 274 -5.54 -16.94 -4.95
C PRO A 274 -4.09 -16.88 -5.44
N VAL A 275 -3.44 -15.73 -5.38
CA VAL A 275 -2.05 -15.57 -5.81
C VAL A 275 -1.10 -16.21 -4.80
N ALA A 276 -1.27 -15.95 -3.51
CA ALA A 276 -0.43 -16.53 -2.45
C ALA A 276 -0.56 -18.06 -2.36
N PHE A 277 -1.73 -18.63 -2.69
CA PHE A 277 -1.98 -20.07 -2.58
C PHE A 277 -1.80 -20.86 -3.89
N ARG A 278 -2.04 -20.27 -5.06
CA ARG A 278 -1.93 -20.96 -6.36
C ARG A 278 -0.74 -20.51 -7.21
N ALA A 279 -0.41 -19.22 -7.19
CA ALA A 279 0.61 -18.68 -8.09
C ALA A 279 2.03 -18.76 -7.50
N VAL A 280 2.17 -18.69 -6.18
CA VAL A 280 3.47 -18.89 -5.53
C VAL A 280 3.81 -20.37 -5.52
N GLN A 281 4.80 -20.74 -6.32
CA GLN A 281 5.36 -22.08 -6.39
C GLN A 281 6.83 -22.05 -5.92
N ASP A 282 7.33 -23.20 -5.45
CA ASP A 282 8.72 -23.29 -4.98
C ASP A 282 9.73 -23.24 -6.15
N HIS A 283 9.29 -23.56 -7.37
CA HIS A 283 9.99 -23.32 -8.63
C HIS A 283 9.18 -22.34 -9.48
N THR A 284 9.82 -21.31 -10.03
CA THR A 284 9.20 -20.47 -11.06
C THR A 284 9.41 -21.16 -12.39
N ILE A 285 8.34 -21.64 -13.02
CA ILE A 285 8.39 -22.13 -14.40
C ILE A 285 8.64 -20.88 -15.26
N GLU A 286 9.84 -20.76 -15.81
CA GLU A 286 10.14 -19.69 -16.75
C GLU A 286 9.51 -20.08 -18.09
N ASP A 287 8.43 -19.39 -18.49
CA ASP A 287 7.83 -19.51 -19.84
C ASP A 287 8.83 -19.13 -20.97
N GLY A 288 10.08 -18.80 -20.63
CA GLY A 288 11.18 -18.53 -21.55
C GLY A 288 12.09 -19.73 -21.84
N ASP A 289 12.09 -20.79 -21.02
CA ASP A 289 12.96 -21.95 -21.25
C ASP A 289 12.53 -22.74 -22.50
N ASP A 290 11.23 -22.78 -22.81
CA ASP A 290 10.74 -23.42 -24.04
C ASP A 290 11.16 -22.64 -25.31
N ILE A 291 11.30 -21.31 -25.22
CA ILE A 291 11.67 -20.46 -26.37
C ILE A 291 13.19 -20.50 -26.60
N ILE A 292 13.98 -20.62 -25.53
CA ILE A 292 15.44 -20.76 -25.60
C ILE A 292 15.81 -22.17 -26.11
N GLU A 293 15.13 -23.23 -25.65
CA GLU A 293 15.33 -24.57 -26.21
C GLU A 293 14.94 -24.66 -27.69
N LEU A 294 13.87 -23.98 -28.12
CA LEU A 294 13.47 -23.96 -29.54
C LEU A 294 14.46 -23.17 -30.41
N GLY A 295 15.00 -22.06 -29.90
CA GLY A 295 16.03 -21.27 -30.58
C GLY A 295 17.38 -21.98 -30.72
N ASP A 296 17.84 -22.64 -29.65
CA ASP A 296 19.07 -23.45 -29.68
C ASP A 296 18.89 -24.71 -30.53
N LYS A 297 17.69 -25.33 -30.55
CA LYS A 297 17.40 -26.44 -31.46
C LYS A 297 17.38 -25.98 -32.92
N GLN A 298 16.84 -24.79 -33.24
CA GLN A 298 16.85 -24.26 -34.61
C GLN A 298 18.26 -23.92 -35.11
N GLU A 299 19.12 -23.34 -34.28
CA GLU A 299 20.53 -23.12 -34.65
C GLU A 299 21.34 -24.43 -34.82
N PHE A 300 20.93 -25.52 -34.16
CA PHE A 300 21.56 -26.84 -34.29
C PHE A 300 21.12 -27.61 -35.55
N TYR A 301 19.93 -27.35 -36.08
CA TYR A 301 19.43 -27.98 -37.32
C TYR A 301 19.87 -27.25 -38.60
N ASP A 302 20.14 -25.94 -38.55
CA ASP A 302 20.63 -25.16 -39.71
C ASP A 302 22.16 -25.29 -39.95
N LYS A 303 22.87 -26.10 -39.16
CA LYS A 303 24.33 -26.30 -39.25
C LYS A 303 24.79 -27.71 -39.62
N ASN A 304 23.90 -28.60 -40.07
CA ASN A 304 24.26 -29.90 -40.65
C ASN A 304 23.64 -30.07 -42.03
#